data_AF-A0A7X3T6P0-F1
#
_entry.id   AF-A0A7X3T6P0-F1
#
_cell.length_a   1.000
_cell.length_b   1.000
_cell.length_c   1.000
_cell.angle_alpha   90.00
_cell.angle_beta   90.00
_cell.angle_gamma   90.00
#
_symmetry.space_group_name_H-M   'P 1'
#
loop_
_entity.id
_entity.type
_entity.pdbx_description
1 polymer ?
#
loop_
_entity_poly.entity_id
_entity_poly.type
_entity_poly.pdbx_seq_one_letter_code
_entity_poly.pdbx_strand_id
1 'polypeptide(L)'
;MAQVVPLRYDTAFKKAFSQPEIFCQFAEDVLGIKFHTDEVHRGYKFLEPIGQVDIEYDLFAEDPESRIVVEIQHVKEGHFYDRFLYYHLINLVEQVKTSKAYQFDRTVYTIVVLTSPYSENEIDFSVAITDFNPVNEFNRKVNVYPHQLVFVVPRMVNDKTPSGIKVWLELVLDSLDGEIDESHYNSPIFERVIDAVKLDNISPAERRVLKDEESWEDTLIDVRQKEKEAIARSLIREGISTEVITRTTGLTAAEIEKLRQS
;
A
#
# COMPACT_ATOMS: atom_id res chain seq x y z
N MET A 1 13.64 19.10 7.84
CA MET A 1 12.27 18.60 8.10
C MET A 1 11.27 19.45 7.32
N ALA A 2 10.71 18.88 6.27
CA ALA A 2 9.55 19.43 5.58
C ALA A 2 8.26 18.90 6.24
N GLN A 3 7.25 19.74 6.35
CA GLN A 3 5.91 19.35 6.81
C GLN A 3 5.08 18.91 5.61
N VAL A 4 4.57 17.68 5.65
CA VAL A 4 3.88 17.05 4.53
C VAL A 4 2.57 16.40 4.96
N VAL A 5 1.70 16.15 3.99
CA VAL A 5 0.60 15.22 4.17
C VAL A 5 1.15 13.80 4.06
N PRO A 6 0.90 12.92 5.05
CA PRO A 6 1.39 11.54 5.01
C PRO A 6 0.96 10.77 3.76
N LEU A 7 1.88 10.02 3.15
CA LEU A 7 1.57 9.19 1.97
C LEU A 7 0.71 7.97 2.28
N ARG A 8 0.35 7.73 3.55
CA ARG A 8 -0.69 6.75 3.91
C ARG A 8 -2.10 7.19 3.50
N TYR A 9 -2.30 8.50 3.30
CA TYR A 9 -3.56 9.06 2.86
C TYR A 9 -3.70 8.90 1.35
N ASP A 10 -4.86 8.35 0.94
CA ASP A 10 -5.16 8.00 -0.44
C ASP A 10 -5.05 9.22 -1.35
N THR A 11 -5.62 10.34 -0.90
CA THR A 11 -5.55 11.62 -1.61
C THR A 11 -4.11 12.08 -1.87
N ALA A 12 -3.22 11.97 -0.88
CA ALA A 12 -1.83 12.41 -1.01
C ALA A 12 -1.01 11.46 -1.90
N PHE A 13 -1.18 10.15 -1.71
CA PHE A 13 -0.53 9.13 -2.51
C PHE A 13 -0.92 9.26 -3.99
N LYS A 14 -2.22 9.30 -4.30
CA LYS A 14 -2.72 9.45 -5.66
C LYS A 14 -2.22 10.73 -6.32
N LYS A 15 -2.17 11.85 -5.60
CA LYS A 15 -1.66 13.12 -6.14
C LYS A 15 -0.19 13.04 -6.55
N ALA A 16 0.65 12.46 -5.69
CA ALA A 16 2.07 12.36 -5.96
C ALA A 16 2.37 11.33 -7.06
N PHE A 17 1.85 10.12 -6.91
CA PHE A 17 2.17 8.99 -7.77
C PHE A 17 1.38 8.96 -9.08
N SER A 18 0.37 9.83 -9.29
CA SER A 18 -0.26 10.00 -10.61
C SER A 18 0.52 10.89 -11.58
N GLN A 19 1.65 11.47 -11.17
CA GLN A 19 2.48 12.22 -12.10
C GLN A 19 3.24 11.23 -13.00
N PRO A 20 3.16 11.33 -14.34
CA PRO A 20 3.67 10.29 -15.25
C PRO A 20 5.15 9.93 -15.01
N GLU A 21 6.02 10.92 -14.80
CA GLU A 21 7.44 10.70 -14.50
C GLU A 21 7.64 9.89 -13.20
N ILE A 22 6.89 10.23 -12.14
CA ILE A 22 6.96 9.55 -10.83
C ILE A 22 6.42 8.12 -10.97
N PHE A 23 5.27 7.95 -11.62
CA PHE A 23 4.65 6.64 -11.82
C PHE A 23 5.57 5.71 -12.60
N CYS A 24 6.12 6.18 -13.73
CA CYS A 24 7.02 5.37 -14.55
C CYS A 24 8.26 4.97 -13.76
N GLN A 25 8.97 5.92 -13.14
CA GLN A 25 10.18 5.61 -12.38
C GLN A 25 9.90 4.65 -11.23
N PHE A 26 8.83 4.88 -10.46
CA PHE A 26 8.42 3.97 -9.39
C PHE A 26 8.13 2.56 -9.91
N ALA A 27 7.35 2.43 -10.99
CA ALA A 27 7.02 1.14 -11.57
C ALA A 27 8.25 0.40 -12.13
N GLU A 28 9.15 1.10 -12.82
CA GLU A 28 10.40 0.53 -13.32
C GLU A 28 11.30 0.05 -12.17
N ASP A 29 11.43 0.84 -11.10
CA ASP A 29 12.25 0.49 -9.93
C ASP A 29 11.69 -0.71 -9.13
N VAL A 30 10.37 -0.87 -9.11
CA VAL A 30 9.68 -2.00 -8.46
C VAL A 30 9.79 -3.27 -9.30
N LEU A 31 9.52 -3.17 -10.60
CA LEU A 31 9.30 -4.32 -11.49
C LEU A 31 10.54 -4.75 -12.27
N GLY A 32 11.53 -3.85 -12.41
CA GLY A 32 12.72 -4.10 -13.23
C GLY A 32 12.43 -4.17 -14.73
N ILE A 33 11.38 -3.48 -15.18
CA ILE A 33 10.96 -3.40 -16.59
C ILE A 33 11.21 -1.99 -17.14
N LYS A 34 11.04 -1.81 -18.44
CA LYS A 34 10.90 -0.48 -19.05
C LYS A 34 9.42 -0.19 -19.21
N PHE A 35 8.99 0.99 -18.79
CA PHE A 35 7.60 1.40 -18.90
C PHE A 35 7.52 2.91 -19.12
N HIS A 36 6.69 3.32 -20.07
CA HIS A 36 6.48 4.72 -20.35
C HIS A 36 5.03 5.01 -20.69
N THR A 37 4.48 6.04 -20.05
CA THR A 37 3.16 6.59 -20.33
C THR A 37 3.19 8.09 -20.11
N ASP A 38 2.35 8.81 -20.85
CA ASP A 38 2.08 10.24 -20.67
C ASP A 38 0.86 10.48 -19.77
N GLU A 39 0.07 9.44 -19.48
CA GLU A 39 -1.18 9.54 -18.73
C GLU A 39 -1.27 8.47 -17.66
N VAL A 40 -1.63 8.90 -16.44
CA VAL A 40 -1.94 8.04 -15.30
C VAL A 40 -3.34 8.39 -14.80
N HIS A 41 -4.23 7.42 -14.83
CA HIS A 41 -5.60 7.59 -14.36
C HIS A 41 -5.67 7.37 -12.85
N ARG A 42 -6.38 8.27 -12.15
CA ARG A 42 -6.72 8.14 -10.73
C ARG A 42 -8.15 7.62 -10.60
N GLY A 43 -8.40 6.65 -9.73
CA GLY A 43 -9.74 6.09 -9.53
C GLY A 43 -10.30 5.45 -10.80
N TYR A 44 -9.50 4.64 -11.48
CA TYR A 44 -9.85 4.08 -12.78
C TYR A 44 -10.87 2.96 -12.65
N LYS A 45 -11.92 3.00 -13.48
CA LYS A 45 -12.91 1.94 -13.63
C LYS A 45 -12.99 1.50 -15.08
N PHE A 46 -13.21 0.21 -15.30
CA PHE A 46 -13.62 -0.25 -16.62
C PHE A 46 -15.03 0.27 -16.95
N LEU A 47 -15.27 0.57 -18.22
CA LEU A 47 -16.58 1.07 -18.68
C LEU A 47 -17.70 0.07 -18.39
N GLU A 48 -17.42 -1.22 -18.65
CA GLU A 48 -18.30 -2.32 -18.30
C GLU A 48 -17.70 -3.07 -17.11
N PRO A 49 -18.44 -3.18 -15.99
CA PRO A 49 -17.98 -3.96 -14.85
C PRO A 49 -17.76 -5.42 -15.22
N ILE A 50 -16.65 -5.98 -14.74
CA ILE A 50 -16.32 -7.39 -14.93
C ILE A 50 -16.62 -8.11 -13.63
N GLY A 51 -17.51 -9.08 -13.69
CA GLY A 51 -18.02 -9.77 -12.51
C GLY A 51 -19.13 -8.96 -11.81
N GLN A 52 -19.36 -9.26 -10.52
CA GLN A 52 -20.43 -8.65 -9.72
C GLN A 52 -19.95 -7.49 -8.83
N VAL A 53 -18.65 -7.20 -8.84
CA VAL A 53 -18.04 -6.16 -8.02
C VAL A 53 -17.49 -5.10 -8.96
N ASP A 54 -18.01 -3.88 -8.85
CA ASP A 54 -17.50 -2.71 -9.56
C ASP A 54 -16.20 -2.24 -8.88
N ILE A 55 -15.07 -2.53 -9.50
CA ILE A 55 -13.74 -2.21 -8.97
C ILE A 55 -13.29 -0.83 -9.43
N GLU A 56 -12.55 -0.16 -8.55
CA GLU A 56 -11.88 1.11 -8.81
C GLU A 56 -10.41 0.94 -8.46
N TYR A 57 -9.52 1.18 -9.42
CA TYR A 57 -8.08 1.16 -9.17
C TYR A 57 -7.60 2.52 -8.71
N ASP A 58 -6.70 2.54 -7.73
CA ASP A 58 -6.19 3.81 -7.21
C ASP A 58 -5.43 4.58 -8.29
N LEU A 59 -4.48 3.90 -8.94
CA LEU A 59 -3.74 4.38 -10.10
C LEU A 59 -3.68 3.31 -11.18
N PHE A 60 -3.97 3.70 -12.42
CA PHE A 60 -3.88 2.83 -13.58
C PHE A 60 -3.17 3.55 -14.73
N ALA A 61 -2.23 2.86 -15.36
CA ALA A 61 -1.67 3.29 -16.63
C ALA A 61 -1.33 2.08 -17.52
N GLU A 62 -1.29 2.31 -18.83
CA GLU A 62 -0.92 1.29 -19.80
C GLU A 62 -0.08 1.86 -20.94
N ASP A 63 0.75 1.00 -21.52
CA ASP A 63 1.46 1.24 -22.77
C ASP A 63 1.10 0.10 -23.76
N PRO A 64 1.73 0.00 -24.95
CA PRO A 64 1.44 -1.09 -25.88
C PRO A 64 1.78 -2.51 -25.36
N GLU A 65 2.68 -2.66 -24.38
CA GLU A 65 3.19 -3.95 -23.91
C GLU A 65 2.67 -4.33 -22.51
N SER A 66 2.32 -3.36 -21.68
CA SER A 66 2.11 -3.53 -20.25
C SER A 66 0.93 -2.72 -19.71
N ARG A 67 0.28 -3.27 -18.68
CA ARG A 67 -0.71 -2.57 -17.84
C ARG A 67 -0.20 -2.57 -16.41
N ILE A 68 -0.18 -1.41 -15.77
CA ILE A 68 0.31 -1.27 -14.41
C ILE A 68 -0.79 -0.64 -13.56
N VAL A 69 -1.12 -1.34 -12.49
CA VAL A 69 -1.95 -0.84 -11.40
C VAL A 69 -1.07 -0.59 -10.19
N VAL A 70 -1.28 0.54 -9.51
CA VAL A 70 -0.70 0.80 -8.19
C VAL A 70 -1.84 1.07 -7.22
N GLU A 71 -1.91 0.27 -6.16
CA GLU A 71 -2.90 0.35 -5.08
C GLU A 71 -2.22 0.73 -3.77
N ILE A 72 -2.90 1.50 -2.92
CA ILE A 72 -2.47 1.76 -1.55
C ILE A 72 -3.47 1.20 -0.54
N GLN A 73 -2.98 0.56 0.51
CA GLN A 73 -3.80 0.12 1.63
C GLN A 73 -3.18 0.53 2.97
N HIS A 74 -3.85 1.46 3.66
CA HIS A 74 -3.49 1.86 5.01
C HIS A 74 -4.24 1.13 6.12
N VAL A 75 -5.47 0.68 5.86
CA VAL A 75 -6.26 -0.03 6.87
C VAL A 75 -6.17 -1.53 6.68
N LYS A 76 -5.87 -2.25 7.75
CA LYS A 76 -5.88 -3.71 7.73
C LYS A 76 -7.29 -4.21 7.47
N GLU A 77 -7.52 -4.74 6.27
CA GLU A 77 -8.74 -5.46 5.91
C GLU A 77 -8.47 -6.97 5.92
N GLY A 78 -9.42 -7.77 6.41
CA GLY A 78 -9.22 -9.21 6.63
C GLY A 78 -8.95 -10.04 5.36
N HIS A 79 -9.29 -9.53 4.18
CA HIS A 79 -9.21 -10.26 2.91
C HIS A 79 -8.37 -9.54 1.84
N PHE A 80 -7.40 -8.70 2.25
CA PHE A 80 -6.68 -7.86 1.29
C PHE A 80 -5.91 -8.67 0.24
N TYR A 81 -5.31 -9.81 0.58
CA TYR A 81 -4.63 -10.68 -0.39
C TYR A 81 -5.58 -11.16 -1.50
N ASP A 82 -6.75 -11.70 -1.13
CA ASP A 82 -7.75 -12.17 -2.08
C ASP A 82 -8.32 -11.02 -2.91
N ARG A 83 -8.53 -9.86 -2.28
CA ARG A 83 -9.03 -8.64 -2.95
C ARG A 83 -8.07 -8.17 -4.04
N PHE A 84 -6.78 -8.07 -3.74
CA PHE A 84 -5.80 -7.62 -4.73
C PHE A 84 -5.47 -8.68 -5.79
N LEU A 85 -5.54 -9.96 -5.44
CA LEU A 85 -5.52 -11.03 -6.46
C LEU A 85 -6.73 -10.91 -7.39
N TYR A 86 -7.93 -10.66 -6.86
CA TYR A 86 -9.13 -10.42 -7.66
C TYR A 86 -8.93 -9.22 -8.60
N TYR A 87 -8.41 -8.09 -8.11
CA TYR A 87 -8.12 -6.90 -8.92
C TYR A 87 -7.13 -7.21 -10.06
N HIS A 88 -6.07 -7.96 -9.75
CA HIS A 88 -5.10 -8.41 -10.73
C HIS A 88 -5.74 -9.30 -11.82
N LEU A 89 -6.58 -10.26 -11.41
CA LEU A 89 -7.27 -11.16 -12.34
C LEU A 89 -8.27 -10.42 -13.23
N ILE A 90 -8.97 -9.40 -12.72
CA ILE A 90 -9.90 -8.62 -13.54
C ILE A 90 -9.15 -7.87 -14.66
N ASN A 91 -7.95 -7.33 -14.39
CA ASN A 91 -7.10 -6.74 -15.43
C ASN A 91 -6.69 -7.72 -16.55
N LEU A 92 -6.55 -9.01 -16.22
CA LEU A 92 -6.26 -10.07 -17.20
C LEU A 92 -7.53 -10.43 -17.99
N VAL A 93 -8.62 -10.69 -17.27
CA VAL A 93 -9.90 -11.09 -17.88
C VAL A 93 -10.42 -10.01 -18.83
N GLU A 94 -10.25 -8.73 -18.50
CA GLU A 94 -10.69 -7.63 -19.35
C GLU A 94 -10.12 -7.69 -20.77
N GLN A 95 -8.90 -8.20 -20.93
CA GLN A 95 -8.23 -8.28 -22.24
C GLN A 95 -8.85 -9.32 -23.16
N VAL A 96 -9.50 -10.36 -22.61
CA VAL A 96 -10.08 -11.45 -23.42
C VAL A 96 -11.47 -11.05 -23.91
N LYS A 97 -11.55 -10.53 -25.14
CA LYS A 97 -12.80 -10.02 -25.72
C LYS A 97 -13.65 -11.08 -26.44
N THR A 98 -13.05 -12.19 -26.89
CA THR A 98 -13.76 -13.20 -27.68
C THR A 98 -13.32 -14.61 -27.35
N SER A 99 -14.18 -15.60 -27.61
CA SER A 99 -13.85 -17.02 -27.42
C SER A 99 -12.84 -17.58 -28.44
N LYS A 100 -12.40 -16.78 -29.42
CA LYS A 100 -11.45 -17.21 -30.46
C LYS A 100 -9.99 -17.05 -30.05
N ALA A 101 -9.70 -16.17 -29.09
CA ALA A 101 -8.36 -15.90 -28.61
C ALA A 101 -8.38 -15.58 -27.12
N TYR A 102 -7.72 -16.43 -26.33
CA TYR A 102 -7.58 -16.29 -24.87
C TYR A 102 -6.21 -15.72 -24.47
N GLN A 103 -5.50 -15.12 -25.42
CA GLN A 103 -4.20 -14.50 -25.17
C GLN A 103 -4.41 -13.13 -24.52
N PHE A 104 -3.50 -12.76 -23.63
CA PHE A 104 -3.43 -11.41 -23.07
C PHE A 104 -2.53 -10.57 -23.98
N ASP A 105 -3.06 -9.46 -24.49
CA ASP A 105 -2.32 -8.57 -25.38
C ASP A 105 -1.20 -7.81 -24.66
N ARG A 106 -1.36 -7.58 -23.34
CA ARG A 106 -0.44 -6.85 -22.49
C ARG A 106 -0.12 -7.62 -21.21
N THR A 107 1.11 -7.45 -20.73
CA THR A 107 1.53 -7.97 -19.43
C THR A 107 0.93 -7.13 -18.31
N VAL A 108 0.15 -7.76 -17.42
CA VAL A 108 -0.40 -7.11 -16.24
C VAL A 108 0.58 -7.14 -15.07
N TYR A 109 0.79 -5.97 -14.47
CA TYR A 109 1.49 -5.76 -13.21
C TYR A 109 0.56 -5.05 -12.22
N THR A 110 0.56 -5.49 -10.97
CA THR A 110 -0.17 -4.82 -9.89
C THR A 110 0.79 -4.63 -8.72
N ILE A 111 0.99 -3.40 -8.28
CA ILE A 111 1.84 -3.05 -7.15
C ILE A 111 0.92 -2.60 -6.00
N VAL A 112 1.02 -3.25 -4.85
CA VAL A 112 0.22 -2.97 -3.66
C VAL A 112 1.13 -2.42 -2.56
N VAL A 113 0.92 -1.16 -2.20
CA VAL A 113 1.66 -0.44 -1.15
C VAL A 113 0.92 -0.57 0.17
N LEU A 114 1.48 -1.34 1.11
CA LEU A 114 0.88 -1.62 2.41
C LEU A 114 1.51 -0.73 3.49
N THR A 115 0.82 0.34 3.91
CA THR A 115 1.35 1.31 4.89
C THR A 115 0.89 1.06 6.33
N SER A 116 -0.07 0.14 6.52
CA SER A 116 -0.57 -0.25 7.84
C SER A 116 0.56 -0.74 8.76
N PRO A 117 0.45 -0.57 10.09
CA PRO A 117 1.39 -1.16 11.04
C PRO A 117 1.14 -2.68 11.20
N TYR A 118 1.77 -3.50 10.36
CA TYR A 118 1.79 -4.97 10.51
C TYR A 118 2.81 -5.39 11.56
N SER A 119 2.48 -6.44 12.33
CA SER A 119 3.49 -7.15 13.13
C SER A 119 4.30 -8.11 12.27
N GLU A 120 5.51 -8.45 12.71
CA GLU A 120 6.36 -9.44 12.01
C GLU A 120 5.69 -10.81 11.87
N ASN A 121 4.74 -11.15 12.75
CA ASN A 121 3.96 -12.39 12.64
C ASN A 121 2.89 -12.34 11.54
N GLU A 122 2.48 -11.14 11.12
CA GLU A 122 1.52 -10.95 10.04
C GLU A 122 2.23 -10.80 8.68
N ILE A 123 3.30 -10.01 8.64
CA ILE A 123 4.10 -9.73 7.45
C ILE A 123 5.56 -9.57 7.88
N ASP A 124 6.46 -10.38 7.30
CA ASP A 124 7.90 -10.40 7.59
C ASP A 124 8.77 -9.99 6.38
N PHE A 125 8.18 -9.41 5.35
CA PHE A 125 8.86 -9.01 4.12
C PHE A 125 8.64 -7.52 3.79
N SER A 126 9.65 -6.89 3.18
CA SER A 126 9.52 -5.56 2.57
C SER A 126 8.95 -5.59 1.16
N VAL A 127 9.22 -6.68 0.42
CA VAL A 127 8.81 -6.88 -0.97
C VAL A 127 8.48 -8.36 -1.16
N ALA A 128 7.31 -8.67 -1.71
CA ALA A 128 6.92 -10.00 -2.15
C ALA A 128 6.35 -9.92 -3.56
N ILE A 129 6.77 -10.82 -4.45
CA ILE A 129 6.37 -10.84 -5.87
C ILE A 129 5.73 -12.20 -6.14
N THR A 130 4.52 -12.21 -6.71
CA THR A 130 3.88 -13.46 -7.12
C THR A 130 4.58 -14.06 -8.35
N ASP A 131 4.58 -15.38 -8.41
CA ASP A 131 5.05 -16.13 -9.56
C ASP A 131 3.93 -17.04 -10.06
N PHE A 132 3.29 -16.65 -11.16
CA PHE A 132 2.19 -17.43 -11.75
C PHE A 132 2.67 -18.60 -12.59
N ASN A 133 3.98 -18.73 -12.82
CA ASN A 133 4.52 -19.75 -13.70
C ASN A 133 4.39 -21.15 -13.08
N PRO A 134 3.98 -22.15 -13.87
CA PRO A 134 3.91 -23.51 -13.37
C PRO A 134 5.31 -24.05 -13.05
N VAL A 135 5.39 -24.82 -11.97
CA VAL A 135 6.56 -25.62 -11.62
C VAL A 135 6.27 -27.07 -12.02
N ASN A 136 7.16 -27.66 -12.81
CA ASN A 136 6.99 -29.02 -13.28
C ASN A 136 7.46 -30.07 -12.25
N GLU A 137 7.29 -31.35 -12.58
CA GLU A 137 7.65 -32.49 -11.75
C GLU A 137 9.16 -32.59 -11.42
N PHE A 138 10.00 -31.82 -12.11
CA PHE A 138 11.45 -31.72 -11.88
C PHE A 138 11.84 -30.49 -11.06
N ASN A 139 10.86 -29.81 -10.44
CA ASN A 139 11.05 -28.56 -9.70
C ASN A 139 11.65 -27.44 -10.57
N ARG A 140 11.34 -27.45 -11.87
CA ARG A 140 11.76 -26.40 -12.82
C ARG A 140 10.59 -25.50 -13.13
N LYS A 141 10.84 -24.19 -13.08
CA LYS A 141 9.90 -23.15 -13.48
C LYS A 141 9.75 -23.15 -15.01
N VAL A 142 8.51 -23.16 -15.49
CA VAL A 142 8.17 -23.03 -16.91
C VAL A 142 7.69 -21.59 -17.14
N ASN A 143 8.48 -20.79 -17.85
CA ASN A 143 8.19 -19.37 -18.06
C ASN A 143 7.08 -19.19 -19.11
N VAL A 144 5.83 -19.15 -18.67
CA VAL A 144 4.62 -19.00 -19.50
C VAL A 144 3.88 -17.70 -19.21
N TYR A 145 3.88 -17.25 -17.95
CA TYR A 145 3.10 -16.11 -17.49
C TYR A 145 4.02 -14.99 -16.98
N PRO A 146 4.11 -13.86 -17.71
CA PRO A 146 4.97 -12.73 -17.33
C PRO A 146 4.32 -11.79 -16.30
N HIS A 147 3.08 -12.05 -15.88
CA HIS A 147 2.32 -11.21 -14.96
C HIS A 147 2.89 -11.23 -13.55
N GLN A 148 2.76 -10.14 -12.81
CA GLN A 148 3.20 -10.05 -11.42
C GLN A 148 2.22 -9.23 -10.57
N LEU A 149 1.92 -9.75 -9.38
CA LEU A 149 1.33 -9.01 -8.28
C LEU A 149 2.43 -8.83 -7.23
N VAL A 150 2.73 -7.57 -6.91
CA VAL A 150 3.85 -7.19 -6.05
C VAL A 150 3.28 -6.50 -4.82
N PHE A 151 3.64 -6.99 -3.63
CA PHE A 151 3.36 -6.34 -2.36
C PHE A 151 4.61 -5.66 -1.85
N VAL A 152 4.48 -4.39 -1.48
CA VAL A 152 5.59 -3.60 -0.93
C VAL A 152 5.16 -2.99 0.40
N VAL A 153 6.04 -3.08 1.39
CA VAL A 153 5.70 -2.81 2.80
C VAL A 153 6.75 -1.88 3.39
N PRO A 154 6.54 -0.56 3.35
CA PRO A 154 7.49 0.45 3.82
C PRO A 154 8.04 0.18 5.22
N ARG A 155 7.16 -0.22 6.16
CA ARG A 155 7.52 -0.49 7.56
C ARG A 155 8.42 -1.70 7.76
N MET A 156 8.59 -2.54 6.74
CA MET A 156 9.43 -3.75 6.80
C MET A 156 10.75 -3.58 6.02
N VAL A 157 11.07 -2.36 5.56
CA VAL A 157 12.32 -2.07 4.87
C VAL A 157 13.52 -2.52 5.70
N ASN A 158 14.49 -3.17 5.05
CA ASN A 158 15.65 -3.76 5.71
C ASN A 158 16.85 -3.86 4.75
N ASP A 159 17.95 -4.46 5.21
CA ASP A 159 19.18 -4.58 4.44
C ASP A 159 19.07 -5.49 3.21
N LYS A 160 18.05 -6.37 3.15
CA LYS A 160 17.77 -7.23 2.01
C LYS A 160 16.74 -6.64 1.04
N THR A 161 16.15 -5.49 1.35
CA THR A 161 15.24 -4.81 0.43
C THR A 161 15.97 -4.48 -0.88
N PRO A 162 15.41 -4.79 -2.06
CA PRO A 162 16.02 -4.49 -3.34
C PRO A 162 16.38 -3.00 -3.46
N SER A 163 17.59 -2.69 -3.92
CA SER A 163 18.11 -1.32 -3.92
C SER A 163 17.30 -0.35 -4.77
N GLY A 164 16.70 -0.81 -5.87
CA GLY A 164 15.86 0.02 -6.75
C GLY A 164 14.65 0.60 -6.03
N ILE A 165 13.99 -0.19 -5.16
CA ILE A 165 12.78 0.24 -4.45
C ILE A 165 13.05 0.74 -3.03
N LYS A 166 14.22 0.45 -2.44
CA LYS A 166 14.49 0.75 -1.03
C LYS A 166 14.23 2.21 -0.67
N VAL A 167 14.72 3.16 -1.48
CA VAL A 167 14.55 4.60 -1.24
C VAL A 167 13.08 5.04 -1.36
N TRP A 168 12.30 4.42 -2.25
CA TRP A 168 10.86 4.65 -2.35
C TRP A 168 10.13 4.22 -1.07
N LEU A 169 10.47 3.05 -0.53
CA LEU A 169 9.89 2.54 0.71
C LEU A 169 10.29 3.41 1.91
N GLU A 170 11.55 3.85 1.96
CA GLU A 170 12.04 4.78 2.98
C GLU A 170 11.30 6.12 2.91
N LEU A 171 11.09 6.69 1.71
CA LEU A 171 10.33 7.93 1.54
C LEU A 171 8.88 7.80 2.03
N VAL A 172 8.20 6.71 1.66
CA VAL A 172 6.83 6.46 2.14
C VAL A 172 6.83 6.32 3.66
N LEU A 173 7.78 5.57 4.22
CA LEU A 173 7.91 5.36 5.67
C LEU A 173 8.16 6.66 6.43
N ASP A 174 9.08 7.49 5.95
CA ASP A 174 9.45 8.79 6.52
C ASP A 174 8.23 9.70 6.55
N SER A 175 7.46 9.76 5.45
CA SER A 175 6.25 10.60 5.38
C SER A 175 5.14 10.22 6.37
N LEU A 176 5.16 9.01 6.96
CA LEU A 176 4.00 8.48 7.67
C LEU A 176 3.64 9.28 8.93
N ASP A 177 4.56 10.02 9.53
CA ASP A 177 4.29 10.86 10.70
C ASP A 177 4.02 12.33 10.36
N GLY A 178 4.03 12.69 9.07
CA GLY A 178 3.78 14.05 8.58
C GLY A 178 5.04 14.90 8.45
N GLU A 179 6.22 14.35 8.71
CA GLU A 179 7.50 15.04 8.51
C GLU A 179 8.40 14.25 7.55
N ILE A 180 9.24 14.95 6.76
CA ILE A 180 10.24 14.30 5.91
C ILE A 180 11.59 15.00 6.10
N ASP A 181 12.67 14.22 6.25
CA ASP A 181 14.03 14.75 6.16
C ASP A 181 14.49 14.79 4.69
N GLU A 182 14.28 15.94 4.05
CA GLU A 182 14.65 16.17 2.64
C GLU A 182 16.13 15.88 2.33
N SER A 183 17.03 15.94 3.33
CA SER A 183 18.46 15.72 3.12
C SER A 183 18.81 14.29 2.67
N HIS A 184 17.91 13.33 2.91
CA HIS A 184 18.04 11.95 2.47
C HIS A 184 17.64 11.72 1.01
N TYR A 185 16.94 12.68 0.36
CA TYR A 185 16.29 12.48 -0.94
C TYR A 185 16.79 13.46 -2.01
N ASN A 186 18.04 13.30 -2.44
CA ASN A 186 18.71 14.23 -3.36
C ASN A 186 18.41 14.01 -4.86
N SER A 187 17.44 13.15 -5.20
CA SER A 187 17.04 12.92 -6.59
C SER A 187 15.87 13.83 -6.97
N PRO A 188 15.87 14.47 -8.15
CA PRO A 188 14.77 15.34 -8.59
C PRO A 188 13.39 14.66 -8.58
N ILE A 189 13.35 13.32 -8.72
CA ILE A 189 12.09 12.58 -8.67
C ILE A 189 11.48 12.59 -7.27
N PHE A 190 12.31 12.42 -6.24
CA PHE A 190 11.84 12.41 -4.85
C PHE A 190 11.52 13.82 -4.36
N GLU A 191 12.30 14.82 -4.79
CA GLU A 191 11.96 16.23 -4.53
C GLU A 191 10.56 16.57 -5.03
N ARG A 192 10.17 16.08 -6.21
CA ARG A 192 8.81 16.27 -6.76
C ARG A 192 7.74 15.52 -5.98
N VAL A 193 8.02 14.31 -5.51
CA VAL A 193 7.09 13.57 -4.64
C VAL A 193 6.85 14.36 -3.36
N ILE A 194 7.92 14.81 -2.70
CA ILE A 194 7.86 15.59 -1.47
C ILE A 194 7.10 16.89 -1.72
N ASP A 195 7.45 17.64 -2.77
CA ASP A 195 6.78 18.88 -3.13
C ASP A 195 5.28 18.68 -3.38
N ALA A 196 4.88 17.61 -4.06
CA ALA A 196 3.46 17.31 -4.31
C ALA A 196 2.63 17.13 -3.02
N VAL A 197 3.26 16.68 -1.93
CA VAL A 197 2.61 16.43 -0.64
C VAL A 197 2.93 17.47 0.43
N LYS A 198 3.73 18.51 0.15
CA LYS A 198 3.94 19.63 1.07
C LYS A 198 2.59 20.27 1.42
N LEU A 199 2.39 20.60 2.70
CA LEU A 199 1.14 21.19 3.19
C LEU A 199 0.71 22.43 2.40
N ASP A 200 1.66 23.26 1.99
CA ASP A 200 1.43 24.48 1.23
C ASP A 200 0.91 24.22 -0.20
N ASN A 201 1.20 23.04 -0.75
CA ASN A 201 0.79 22.64 -2.09
C ASN A 201 -0.56 21.88 -2.10
N ILE A 202 -1.20 21.72 -0.94
CA ILE A 202 -2.52 21.07 -0.82
C ILE A 202 -3.64 22.11 -0.99
N SER A 203 -4.45 21.90 -2.03
CA SER A 203 -5.59 22.76 -2.35
C SER A 203 -6.70 22.68 -1.30
N PRO A 204 -7.59 23.69 -1.20
CA PRO A 204 -8.72 23.65 -0.28
C PRO A 204 -9.67 22.46 -0.49
N ALA A 205 -9.80 21.97 -1.73
CA ALA A 205 -10.62 20.82 -2.05
C ALA A 205 -9.99 19.53 -1.51
N GLU A 206 -8.68 19.34 -1.73
CA GLU A 206 -7.91 18.20 -1.19
C GLU A 206 -7.91 18.22 0.35
N ARG A 207 -7.74 19.41 0.98
CA ARG A 207 -7.80 19.56 2.43
C ARG A 207 -9.13 19.08 3.02
N ARG A 208 -10.24 19.23 2.29
CA ARG A 208 -11.54 18.73 2.75
C ARG A 208 -11.56 17.20 2.80
N VAL A 209 -11.11 16.55 1.73
CA VAL A 209 -11.08 15.08 1.64
C VAL A 209 -10.10 14.49 2.67
N LEU A 210 -8.92 15.10 2.81
CA LEU A 210 -7.92 14.69 3.80
C LEU A 210 -8.45 14.78 5.23
N LYS A 211 -9.27 15.78 5.54
CA LYS A 211 -9.91 15.88 6.86
C LYS A 211 -10.85 14.70 7.13
N ASP A 212 -11.56 14.24 6.11
CA ASP A 212 -12.45 13.08 6.23
C ASP A 212 -11.64 11.79 6.41
N GLU A 213 -10.53 11.62 5.68
CA GLU A 213 -9.59 10.49 5.84
C GLU A 213 -8.95 10.48 7.24
N GLU A 214 -8.44 11.62 7.70
CA GLU A 214 -7.85 11.79 9.04
C GLU A 214 -8.88 11.50 10.14
N SER A 215 -10.10 12.06 10.03
CA SER A 215 -11.17 11.81 11.00
C SER A 215 -11.57 10.33 11.06
N TRP A 216 -11.52 9.62 9.93
CA TRP A 216 -11.81 8.20 9.90
C TRP A 216 -10.68 7.37 10.53
N GLU A 217 -9.42 7.73 10.28
CA GLU A 217 -8.27 7.12 10.93
C GLU A 217 -8.32 7.31 12.45
N ASP A 218 -8.58 8.52 12.93
CA ASP A 218 -8.74 8.85 14.36
C ASP A 218 -9.85 7.99 15.00
N THR A 219 -10.96 7.82 14.30
CA THR A 219 -12.08 6.98 14.77
C THR A 219 -11.63 5.52 14.90
N LEU A 220 -10.88 5.01 13.93
CA LEU A 220 -10.37 3.64 13.96
C LEU A 220 -9.35 3.42 15.09
N ILE A 221 -8.48 4.41 15.34
CA ILE A 221 -7.52 4.40 16.45
C ILE A 221 -8.27 4.39 17.79
N ASP A 222 -9.26 5.26 17.97
CA ASP A 222 -10.07 5.31 19.19
C ASP A 222 -10.82 4.00 19.47
N VAL A 223 -11.44 3.40 18.44
CA VAL A 223 -12.11 2.09 18.58
C VAL A 223 -11.13 1.02 19.02
N ARG A 224 -9.96 0.91 18.36
CA ARG A 224 -8.93 -0.07 18.72
C ARG A 224 -8.39 0.15 20.13
N GLN A 225 -8.20 1.41 20.54
CA GLN A 225 -7.74 1.73 21.88
C GLN A 225 -8.79 1.32 22.92
N LYS A 226 -10.07 1.63 22.69
CA LYS A 226 -11.18 1.21 23.58
C LYS A 226 -11.30 -0.31 23.69
N GLU A 227 -11.09 -1.05 22.61
CA GLU A 227 -11.06 -2.51 22.64
C GLU A 227 -9.90 -3.04 23.50
N LYS A 228 -8.69 -2.49 23.32
CA LYS A 228 -7.52 -2.83 24.17
C LYS A 228 -7.78 -2.52 25.64
N GLU A 229 -8.36 -1.37 25.95
CA GLU A 229 -8.71 -0.97 27.31
C GLU A 229 -9.78 -1.90 27.91
N ALA A 230 -10.80 -2.29 27.14
CA ALA A 230 -11.84 -3.22 27.60
C ALA A 230 -11.26 -4.61 27.94
N ILE A 231 -10.36 -5.13 27.10
CA ILE A 231 -9.63 -6.38 27.36
C ILE A 231 -8.76 -6.24 28.61
N ALA A 232 -7.99 -5.15 28.71
CA ALA A 232 -7.14 -4.89 29.87
C ALA A 232 -7.95 -4.81 31.18
N ARG A 233 -9.11 -4.14 31.18
CA ARG A 233 -10.02 -4.09 32.34
C ARG A 233 -10.57 -5.46 32.71
N SER A 234 -10.78 -6.36 31.75
CA SER A 234 -11.16 -7.75 32.05
C SER A 234 -10.03 -8.49 32.75
N LEU A 235 -8.81 -8.41 32.21
CA LEU A 235 -7.63 -9.08 32.78
C LEU A 235 -7.24 -8.54 34.16
N ILE A 236 -7.38 -7.23 34.40
CA ILE A 236 -7.17 -6.62 35.73
C ILE A 236 -8.13 -7.23 36.76
N ARG A 237 -9.42 -7.40 36.40
CA ARG A 237 -10.43 -7.99 37.29
C ARG A 237 -10.14 -9.45 37.62
N GLU A 238 -9.50 -10.17 36.70
CA GLU A 238 -9.04 -11.54 36.92
C GLU A 238 -7.71 -11.62 37.70
N GLY A 239 -7.14 -10.49 38.11
CA GLY A 239 -5.91 -10.45 38.90
C GLY A 239 -4.64 -10.73 38.09
N ILE A 240 -4.70 -10.62 36.76
CA ILE A 240 -3.56 -10.84 35.89
C ILE A 240 -2.52 -9.73 36.09
N SER A 241 -1.24 -10.12 36.05
CA SER A 241 -0.11 -9.19 36.24
C SER A 241 -0.02 -8.14 35.12
N THR A 242 0.46 -6.95 35.45
CA THR A 242 0.66 -5.85 34.49
C THR A 242 1.57 -6.25 33.33
N GLU A 243 2.61 -7.05 33.57
CA GLU A 243 3.51 -7.55 32.52
C GLU A 243 2.76 -8.38 31.47
N VAL A 244 1.92 -9.32 31.92
CA VAL A 244 1.11 -10.15 31.02
C VAL A 244 0.09 -9.31 30.27
N ILE A 245 -0.53 -8.32 30.93
CA ILE A 245 -1.49 -7.42 30.30
C ILE A 245 -0.81 -6.59 29.20
N THR A 246 0.34 -5.96 29.50
CA THR A 246 1.14 -5.22 28.51
C THR A 246 1.46 -6.06 27.29
N ARG A 247 1.94 -7.29 27.50
CA ARG A 247 2.26 -8.20 26.38
C ARG A 247 1.02 -8.62 25.58
N THR A 248 -0.14 -8.75 26.23
CA THR A 248 -1.37 -9.21 25.58
C THR A 248 -2.08 -8.10 24.81
N THR A 249 -2.18 -6.90 25.39
CA THR A 249 -2.97 -5.80 24.82
C THR A 249 -2.13 -4.78 24.07
N GLY A 250 -0.81 -4.78 24.28
CA GLY A 250 0.10 -3.75 23.77
C GLY A 250 -0.03 -2.40 24.46
N LEU A 251 -0.77 -2.31 25.58
CA LEU A 251 -0.83 -1.09 26.40
C LEU A 251 0.43 -0.96 27.27
N THR A 252 0.90 0.26 27.43
CA THR A 252 2.01 0.59 28.32
C THR A 252 1.62 0.35 29.79
N ALA A 253 2.63 0.14 30.64
CA ALA A 253 2.41 0.00 32.08
C ALA A 253 1.70 1.24 32.68
N ALA A 254 1.99 2.43 32.16
CA ALA A 254 1.37 3.67 32.59
C ALA A 254 -0.13 3.75 32.23
N GLU A 255 -0.52 3.29 31.04
CA GLU A 255 -1.93 3.21 30.63
C GLU A 255 -2.69 2.19 31.51
N ILE A 256 -2.10 1.03 31.77
CA ILE A 256 -2.72 0.00 32.62
C ILE A 256 -2.90 0.51 34.05
N GLU A 257 -1.94 1.25 34.58
CA GLU A 257 -2.04 1.81 35.93
C GLU A 257 -3.17 2.85 36.03
N LYS A 258 -3.35 3.69 34.99
CA LYS A 258 -4.52 4.59 34.91
C LYS A 258 -5.84 3.80 34.92
N LEU A 259 -5.92 2.68 34.19
CA LEU A 259 -7.12 1.83 34.15
C LEU A 259 -7.44 1.17 35.51
N ARG A 260 -6.43 0.92 36.36
CA ARG A 260 -6.63 0.40 37.73
C ARG A 260 -7.21 1.46 38.67
N GLN A 261 -6.95 2.73 38.39
CA GLN A 261 -7.37 3.87 39.21
C GLN A 261 -8.75 4.42 38.81
N SER A 262 -9.27 4.01 37.65
CA SER A 262 -10.60 4.38 37.11
C SER A 262 -11.65 3.30 37.34
#